data_AF-A0A2V7UZN2-F1
#
_entry.id   AF-A0A2V7UZN2-F1
#
_cell.length_a   1.000
_cell.length_b   1.000
_cell.length_c   1.000
_cell.angle_alpha   90.00
_cell.angle_beta   90.00
_cell.angle_gamma   90.00
#
_symmetry.space_group_name_H-M   'P 1'
#
loop_
_entity.id
_entity.type
_entity.pdbx_description
1 polymer ?
#
loop_
_entity_poly.entity_id
_entity_poly.type
_entity_poly.pdbx_seq_one_letter_code
_entity_poly.pdbx_strand_id
1 'polypeptide(L)'
;MEAQAERRRPDRRLFVLLLMRRLAVYALAASVAVWAVPRLLVEFGVIGPSPDETIAAAERAFNAARTYGATHEMPALAAAARELERARTLAAEGHGRDARHASKRAQDLAVEAQRAALVRRDETRRQAEVVYNDLDRQINDLEKLYSTVTPGLDKQEVGELLTLMKVTRASAAMLFLAYEQENYKAVVDGEPAARAAIARMRSRLEAAR
;
A
#
# COMPACT_ATOMS: atom_id res chain seq x y z
N MET A 1 18.52 -4.78 103.03
CA MET A 1 17.82 -5.59 102.00
C MET A 1 17.19 -4.62 101.02
N GLU A 2 17.92 -4.26 99.98
CA GLU A 2 17.41 -3.40 98.89
C GLU A 2 17.56 -4.16 97.58
N ALA A 3 16.43 -4.40 96.92
CA ALA A 3 16.40 -4.81 95.52
C ALA A 3 15.27 -4.01 94.86
N GLN A 4 15.56 -2.75 94.54
CA GLN A 4 14.70 -1.92 93.72
C GLN A 4 14.71 -2.48 92.30
N ALA A 5 13.56 -3.00 91.85
CA ALA A 5 13.34 -3.44 90.49
C ALA A 5 13.35 -2.22 89.55
N GLU A 6 14.49 -1.97 88.92
CA GLU A 6 14.72 -0.91 87.96
C GLU A 6 13.89 -1.18 86.68
N ARG A 7 12.70 -0.59 86.61
CA ARG A 7 11.85 -0.59 85.39
C ARG A 7 12.55 0.24 84.31
N ARG A 8 13.36 -0.41 83.45
CA ARG A 8 13.91 0.18 82.23
C ARG A 8 12.78 0.70 81.34
N ARG A 9 12.66 2.02 81.22
CA ARG A 9 11.79 2.67 80.23
C ARG A 9 12.33 2.36 78.82
N PRO A 10 11.51 1.96 77.85
CA PRO A 10 11.98 1.73 76.50
C PRO A 10 12.46 3.05 75.89
N ASP A 11 13.66 3.04 75.29
CA ASP A 11 14.26 4.18 74.62
C ASP A 11 13.38 4.63 73.43
N ARG A 12 12.48 5.57 73.70
CA ARG A 12 11.53 6.12 72.72
C ARG A 12 12.22 6.64 71.47
N ARG A 13 13.45 7.14 71.59
CA ARG A 13 14.25 7.67 70.47
C ARG A 13 14.69 6.57 69.50
N LEU A 14 15.11 5.41 70.01
CA LEU A 14 15.48 4.25 69.19
C LEU A 14 14.26 3.67 68.47
N PHE A 15 13.11 3.61 69.14
CA PHE A 15 11.86 3.16 68.54
C PHE A 15 11.42 4.07 67.38
N VAL A 16 11.48 5.39 67.57
CA VAL A 16 11.15 6.38 66.53
C VAL A 16 12.11 6.30 65.33
N LEU A 17 13.42 6.15 65.58
CA LEU A 17 14.42 6.00 64.52
C LEU A 17 14.20 4.70 63.71
N LEU A 18 13.90 3.58 64.37
CA LEU A 18 13.60 2.32 63.69
C LEU A 18 12.29 2.40 62.88
N LEU A 19 11.27 3.11 63.39
CA LEU A 19 10.02 3.35 62.69
C LEU A 19 10.22 4.22 61.43
N MET A 20 10.96 5.33 61.56
CA MET A 20 11.33 6.21 60.44
C MET A 20 12.13 5.46 59.37
N ARG A 21 13.07 4.60 59.77
CA ARG A 21 13.83 3.75 58.84
C ARG A 21 12.92 2.78 58.08
N ARG A 22 11.95 2.14 58.75
CA ARG A 22 10.97 1.26 58.08
C ARG A 22 10.10 2.03 57.09
N LEU A 23 9.61 3.20 57.48
CA LEU A 23 8.85 4.10 56.60
C LEU A 23 9.65 4.52 55.37
N ALA A 24 10.92 4.88 55.54
CA ALA A 24 11.81 5.23 54.43
C ALA A 24 12.02 4.05 53.48
N VAL A 25 12.20 2.83 54.00
CA VAL A 25 12.32 1.62 53.18
C VAL A 25 11.02 1.33 52.41
N TYR A 26 9.86 1.46 53.05
CA TYR A 26 8.58 1.28 52.37
C TYR A 26 8.33 2.35 51.30
N ALA A 27 8.69 3.60 51.55
CA ALA A 27 8.58 4.69 50.58
C ALA A 27 9.49 4.45 49.36
N LEU A 28 10.74 4.01 49.59
CA LEU A 28 11.66 3.62 48.51
C LEU A 28 11.14 2.43 47.72
N ALA A 29 10.64 1.39 48.40
CA ALA A 29 10.06 0.22 47.75
C ALA A 29 8.83 0.59 46.91
N ALA A 30 7.95 1.44 47.43
CA ALA A 30 6.79 1.96 46.70
C ALA A 30 7.21 2.78 45.48
N SER A 31 8.23 3.64 45.61
CA SER A 31 8.75 4.42 44.48
C SER A 31 9.32 3.52 43.37
N VAL A 32 10.06 2.47 43.73
CA VAL A 32 10.58 1.50 42.76
C VAL A 32 9.43 0.72 42.12
N ALA A 33 8.43 0.32 42.90
CA ALA A 33 7.26 -0.38 42.38
C ALA A 33 6.47 0.48 41.38
N VAL A 34 6.17 1.74 41.71
CA VAL A 34 5.45 2.65 40.80
C VAL A 34 6.21 2.89 39.49
N TRP A 35 7.54 2.84 39.52
CA TRP A 35 8.36 3.03 38.32
C TRP A 35 8.53 1.74 37.49
N ALA A 36 8.79 0.61 38.14
CA ALA A 36 9.11 -0.65 37.48
C ALA A 36 7.87 -1.44 37.04
N VAL A 37 6.80 -1.45 37.86
CA VAL A 37 5.60 -2.27 37.62
C VAL A 37 4.89 -1.88 36.32
N PRO A 38 4.65 -0.59 36.00
CA PRO A 38 3.98 -0.25 34.75
C PRO A 38 4.75 -0.68 33.50
N ARG A 39 6.09 -0.58 33.52
CA ARG A 39 6.95 -1.02 32.41
C ARG A 39 6.91 -2.53 32.24
N LEU A 40 6.99 -3.27 33.35
CA LEU A 40 6.87 -4.72 33.34
C LEU A 40 5.48 -5.16 32.85
N LEU A 41 4.39 -4.50 33.25
CA LEU A 41 3.04 -4.83 32.78
C LEU A 41 2.86 -4.61 31.26
N VAL A 42 3.53 -3.61 30.69
CA VAL A 42 3.58 -3.38 29.24
C VAL A 42 4.43 -4.45 28.55
N GLU A 43 5.58 -4.82 29.13
CA GLU A 43 6.45 -5.88 28.61
C GLU A 43 5.79 -7.26 28.65
N PHE A 44 5.05 -7.57 29.70
CA PHE A 44 4.25 -8.79 29.84
C PHE A 44 2.91 -8.72 29.08
N GLY A 45 2.61 -7.62 28.38
CA GLY A 45 1.43 -7.51 27.53
C GLY A 45 0.10 -7.41 28.26
N VAL A 46 0.10 -7.11 29.56
CA VAL A 46 -1.11 -6.91 30.37
C VAL A 46 -1.83 -5.60 30.00
N ILE A 47 -1.09 -4.62 29.45
CA ILE A 47 -1.61 -3.31 29.03
C ILE A 47 -1.26 -3.09 27.54
N GLY A 48 -2.28 -3.13 26.67
CA GLY A 48 -2.18 -2.88 25.22
C GLY A 48 -3.08 -3.81 24.40
N PRO A 49 -3.33 -3.52 23.10
CA PRO A 49 -4.09 -4.42 22.23
C PRO A 49 -3.41 -5.78 22.16
N SER A 50 -4.22 -6.83 22.05
CA SER A 50 -3.70 -8.20 21.97
C SER A 50 -2.90 -8.39 20.67
N PRO A 51 -1.92 -9.31 20.63
CA PRO A 51 -1.24 -9.66 19.40
C PRO A 51 -2.23 -9.97 18.27
N ASP A 52 -3.30 -10.71 18.57
CA ASP A 52 -4.36 -11.07 17.63
C ASP A 52 -5.08 -9.85 17.05
N GLU A 53 -5.41 -8.85 17.86
CA GLU A 53 -6.03 -7.60 17.39
C GLU A 53 -5.12 -6.83 16.43
N THR A 54 -3.81 -6.79 16.73
CA THR A 54 -2.84 -6.11 15.86
C THR A 54 -2.60 -6.85 14.55
N ILE A 55 -2.59 -8.19 14.58
CA ILE A 55 -2.49 -9.03 13.39
C ILE A 55 -3.74 -8.81 12.52
N ALA A 56 -4.94 -8.84 13.12
CA ALA A 56 -6.19 -8.59 12.39
C ALA A 56 -6.23 -7.18 11.77
N ALA A 57 -5.68 -6.16 12.44
CA ALA A 57 -5.56 -4.82 11.87
C ALA A 57 -4.59 -4.79 10.67
N ALA A 58 -3.45 -5.46 10.77
CA ALA A 58 -2.49 -5.57 9.68
C ALA A 58 -3.05 -6.36 8.49
N GLU A 59 -3.83 -7.42 8.72
CA GLU A 59 -4.54 -8.18 7.69
C GLU A 59 -5.57 -7.33 6.95
N ARG A 60 -6.35 -6.51 7.68
CA ARG A 60 -7.27 -5.55 7.06
C ARG A 60 -6.55 -4.56 6.17
N ALA A 61 -5.40 -4.02 6.60
CA ALA A 61 -4.59 -3.11 5.80
C ALA A 61 -4.02 -3.81 4.56
N PHE A 62 -3.53 -5.04 4.70
CA PHE A 62 -3.05 -5.85 3.58
C PHE A 62 -4.13 -6.13 2.55
N ASN A 63 -5.33 -6.52 3.01
CA ASN A 63 -6.47 -6.75 2.12
C ASN A 63 -6.94 -5.46 1.45
N ALA A 64 -6.98 -4.33 2.17
CA ALA A 64 -7.29 -3.04 1.58
C ALA A 64 -6.30 -2.68 0.46
N ALA A 65 -5.00 -2.85 0.69
CA ALA A 65 -3.98 -2.61 -0.34
C ALA A 65 -4.25 -3.42 -1.62
N ARG A 66 -4.61 -4.71 -1.48
CA ARG A 66 -5.01 -5.56 -2.61
C ARG A 66 -6.26 -5.06 -3.33
N THR A 67 -7.29 -4.66 -2.59
CA THR A 67 -8.52 -4.09 -3.17
C THR A 67 -8.23 -2.82 -3.99
N TYR A 68 -7.26 -2.01 -3.55
CA TYR A 68 -6.82 -0.82 -4.28
C TYR A 68 -5.82 -1.10 -5.42
N GLY A 69 -5.58 -2.38 -5.74
CA GLY A 69 -4.80 -2.79 -6.91
C GLY A 69 -3.33 -3.08 -6.63
N ALA A 70 -2.91 -3.17 -5.35
CA ALA A 70 -1.57 -3.67 -5.04
C ALA A 70 -1.46 -5.16 -5.39
N THR A 71 -0.41 -5.53 -6.12
CA THR A 71 -0.15 -6.91 -6.55
C THR A 71 1.06 -7.50 -5.83
N HIS A 72 1.21 -8.82 -5.83
CA HIS A 72 2.34 -9.51 -5.20
C HIS A 72 3.69 -9.20 -5.86
N GLU A 73 3.66 -8.66 -7.08
CA GLU A 73 4.84 -8.15 -7.79
C GLU A 73 5.38 -6.87 -7.14
N MET A 74 4.56 -6.15 -6.36
CA MET A 74 5.01 -4.97 -5.63
C MET A 74 5.85 -5.39 -4.42
N PRO A 75 7.09 -4.90 -4.28
CA PRO A 75 8.01 -5.33 -3.23
C PRO A 75 7.47 -5.03 -1.82
N ALA A 76 6.77 -3.91 -1.65
CA ALA A 76 6.14 -3.52 -0.39
C ALA A 76 5.03 -4.49 0.03
N LEU A 77 4.19 -4.95 -0.90
CA LEU A 77 3.13 -5.92 -0.58
C LEU A 77 3.71 -7.30 -0.25
N ALA A 78 4.72 -7.74 -1.00
CA ALA A 78 5.42 -8.99 -0.71
C ALA A 78 6.12 -8.95 0.66
N ALA A 79 6.69 -7.80 1.04
CA ALA A 79 7.29 -7.61 2.35
C ALA A 79 6.24 -7.58 3.47
N ALA A 80 5.10 -6.93 3.25
CA ALA A 80 3.96 -6.93 4.18
C ALA A 80 3.46 -8.35 4.47
N ALA A 81 3.35 -9.20 3.43
CA ALA A 81 2.95 -10.60 3.59
C ALA A 81 3.93 -11.39 4.47
N ARG A 82 5.25 -11.19 4.28
CA ARG A 82 6.29 -11.85 5.09
C ARG A 82 6.24 -11.40 6.55
N GLU A 83 6.06 -10.12 6.82
CA GLU A 83 5.96 -9.60 8.19
C GLU A 83 4.64 -10.00 8.87
N LEU A 84 3.54 -10.14 8.13
CA LEU A 84 2.28 -10.71 8.65
C LEU A 84 2.48 -12.16 9.11
N GLU A 85 3.12 -12.98 8.27
CA GLU A 85 3.37 -14.38 8.63
C GLU A 85 4.31 -14.48 9.85
N ARG A 86 5.34 -13.63 9.89
CA ARG A 86 6.23 -13.51 11.05
C ARG A 86 5.49 -13.07 12.31
N ALA A 87 4.51 -12.17 12.20
CA ALA A 87 3.71 -11.75 13.34
C ALA A 87 2.88 -12.91 13.90
N ARG A 88 2.29 -13.73 13.03
CA ARG A 88 1.52 -14.92 13.41
C ARG A 88 2.40 -15.97 14.10
N THR A 89 3.59 -16.24 13.57
CA THR A 89 4.51 -17.20 14.21
C THR A 89 4.94 -16.72 15.59
N LEU A 90 5.32 -15.44 15.72
CA LEU A 90 5.70 -14.85 17.01
C LEU A 90 4.55 -14.83 18.02
N ALA A 91 3.31 -14.63 17.57
CA ALA A 91 2.14 -14.71 18.44
C ALA A 91 1.91 -16.15 18.94
N ALA A 92 2.05 -17.16 18.07
CA ALA A 92 1.94 -18.56 18.43
C ALA A 92 3.05 -19.01 19.42
N GLU A 93 4.25 -18.44 19.31
CA GLU A 93 5.38 -18.67 20.22
C GLU A 93 5.24 -17.92 21.56
N GLY A 94 4.21 -17.09 21.74
CA GLY A 94 4.00 -16.30 22.95
C GLY A 94 4.83 -15.02 23.02
N HIS A 95 5.53 -14.65 21.95
CA HIS A 95 6.31 -13.42 21.82
C HIS A 95 5.43 -12.22 21.45
N GLY A 96 4.47 -11.88 22.32
CA GLY A 96 3.45 -10.87 22.04
C GLY A 96 3.98 -9.47 21.73
N ARG A 97 5.13 -9.07 22.28
CA ARG A 97 5.77 -7.79 21.93
C ARG A 97 6.27 -7.78 20.49
N ASP A 98 7.02 -8.81 20.10
CA ASP A 98 7.62 -8.90 18.77
C ASP A 98 6.56 -9.14 17.70
N ALA A 99 5.51 -9.91 18.03
CA ALA A 99 4.32 -10.05 17.19
C ALA A 99 3.68 -8.69 16.89
N ARG A 100 3.46 -7.83 17.90
CA ARG A 100 2.92 -6.48 17.70
C ARG A 100 3.82 -5.60 16.83
N HIS A 101 5.14 -5.68 17.01
CA HIS A 101 6.08 -4.94 16.17
C HIS A 101 6.07 -5.43 14.71
N ALA A 102 6.02 -6.74 14.48
CA ALA A 102 5.90 -7.33 13.15
C ALA A 102 4.57 -6.94 12.48
N SER A 103 3.45 -7.03 13.20
CA SER A 103 2.12 -6.57 12.71
C SER A 103 2.14 -5.10 12.29
N LYS A 104 2.75 -4.23 13.10
CA LYS A 104 2.86 -2.80 12.77
C LYS A 104 3.69 -2.58 11.49
N ARG A 105 4.84 -3.25 11.35
CA ARG A 105 5.65 -3.17 10.13
C ARG A 105 4.89 -3.67 8.91
N ALA A 106 4.14 -4.77 9.05
CA ALA A 106 3.32 -5.27 7.96
C ALA A 106 2.22 -4.28 7.54
N GLN A 107 1.60 -3.61 8.50
CA GLN A 107 0.62 -2.55 8.25
C GLN A 107 1.24 -1.36 7.49
N ASP A 108 2.40 -0.87 7.94
CA ASP A 108 3.09 0.25 7.29
C ASP A 108 3.46 -0.09 5.83
N LEU A 109 3.99 -1.29 5.59
CA LEU A 109 4.32 -1.80 4.25
C LEU A 109 3.08 -1.99 3.37
N ALA A 110 1.95 -2.42 3.94
CA ALA A 110 0.69 -2.53 3.20
C ALA A 110 0.18 -1.14 2.77
N VAL A 111 0.28 -0.13 3.63
CA VAL A 111 -0.08 1.26 3.30
C VAL A 111 0.84 1.82 2.20
N GLU A 112 2.13 1.53 2.27
CA GLU A 112 3.08 1.90 1.21
C GLU A 112 2.71 1.25 -0.13
N ALA A 113 2.41 -0.05 -0.13
CA ALA A 113 1.95 -0.76 -1.32
C ALA A 113 0.65 -0.18 -1.89
N GLN A 114 -0.30 0.18 -1.03
CA GLN A 114 -1.54 0.85 -1.44
C GLN A 114 -1.26 2.19 -2.13
N ARG A 115 -0.39 3.03 -1.54
CA ARG A 115 0.00 4.32 -2.15
C ARG A 115 0.66 4.12 -3.50
N ALA A 116 1.59 3.18 -3.61
CA ALA A 116 2.25 2.86 -4.87
C ALA A 116 1.26 2.37 -5.94
N ALA A 117 0.27 1.57 -5.56
CA ALA A 117 -0.78 1.11 -6.47
C ALA A 117 -1.66 2.26 -6.98
N LEU A 118 -2.02 3.21 -6.10
CA LEU A 118 -2.79 4.39 -6.49
C LEU A 118 -2.00 5.28 -7.44
N VAL A 119 -0.72 5.55 -7.15
CA VAL A 119 0.16 6.32 -8.05
C VAL A 119 0.27 5.63 -9.40
N ARG A 120 0.54 4.32 -9.45
CA ARG A 120 0.61 3.56 -10.70
C ARG A 120 -0.69 3.63 -11.48
N ARG A 121 -1.84 3.58 -10.81
CA ARG A 121 -3.16 3.72 -11.45
C ARG A 121 -3.34 5.10 -12.07
N ASP A 122 -2.98 6.16 -11.35
CA ASP A 122 -3.06 7.54 -11.84
C ASP A 122 -2.12 7.77 -13.03
N GLU A 123 -0.89 7.24 -12.95
CA GLU A 123 0.07 7.27 -14.07
C GLU A 123 -0.48 6.53 -15.29
N THR A 124 -1.04 5.32 -15.10
CA THR A 124 -1.65 4.53 -16.19
C THR A 124 -2.82 5.29 -16.82
N ARG A 125 -3.65 5.96 -16.01
CA ARG A 125 -4.75 6.80 -16.51
C ARG A 125 -4.23 7.97 -17.35
N ARG A 126 -3.24 8.73 -16.85
CA ARG A 126 -2.65 9.85 -17.59
C ARG A 126 -2.03 9.38 -18.91
N GLN A 127 -1.33 8.24 -18.88
CA GLN A 127 -0.77 7.66 -20.10
C GLN A 127 -1.87 7.26 -21.08
N ALA A 128 -2.92 6.60 -20.61
CA ALA A 128 -4.06 6.23 -21.45
C ALA A 128 -4.76 7.46 -22.07
N GLU A 129 -4.87 8.57 -21.34
CA GLU A 129 -5.42 9.83 -21.86
C GLU A 129 -4.54 10.43 -22.97
N VAL A 130 -3.22 10.41 -22.80
CA VAL A 130 -2.27 10.84 -23.85
C VAL A 130 -2.43 9.96 -25.10
N VAL A 131 -2.52 8.64 -24.92
CA VAL A 131 -2.73 7.69 -26.03
C VAL A 131 -4.06 7.96 -26.73
N TYR A 132 -5.15 8.12 -25.97
CA TYR A 132 -6.48 8.40 -26.50
C TYR A 132 -6.46 9.66 -27.39
N ASN A 133 -5.98 10.78 -26.85
CA ASN A 133 -5.96 12.06 -27.55
C ASN A 133 -5.06 12.02 -28.80
N ASP A 134 -3.92 11.33 -28.72
CA ASP A 134 -3.00 11.21 -29.85
C ASP A 134 -3.56 10.32 -30.97
N LEU A 135 -4.19 9.19 -30.63
CA LEU A 135 -4.83 8.31 -31.62
C LEU A 135 -6.01 8.98 -32.31
N ASP A 136 -6.87 9.70 -31.57
CA ASP A 136 -7.99 10.46 -32.15
C ASP A 136 -7.49 11.49 -33.17
N ARG A 137 -6.51 12.30 -32.78
CA ARG A 137 -5.86 13.27 -33.67
C ARG A 137 -5.29 12.60 -34.92
N GLN A 138 -4.55 11.50 -34.76
CA GLN A 138 -3.92 10.80 -35.88
C GLN A 138 -4.94 10.20 -36.84
N ILE A 139 -6.05 9.66 -36.35
CA ILE A 139 -7.13 9.17 -37.21
C ILE A 139 -7.78 10.31 -37.96
N ASN A 140 -8.12 11.40 -37.28
CA ASN A 140 -8.70 12.59 -37.92
C ASN A 140 -7.78 13.14 -39.03
N ASP A 141 -6.46 13.13 -38.83
CA ASP A 141 -5.49 13.53 -39.85
C ASP A 141 -5.43 12.54 -41.03
N LEU A 142 -5.47 11.22 -40.76
CA LEU A 142 -5.54 10.20 -41.81
C LEU A 142 -6.81 10.34 -42.64
N GLU A 143 -7.95 10.67 -42.02
CA GLU A 143 -9.22 10.86 -42.72
C GLU A 143 -9.17 12.04 -43.69
N LYS A 144 -8.63 13.17 -43.24
CA LYS A 144 -8.40 14.34 -44.10
C LYS A 144 -7.48 13.98 -45.27
N LEU A 145 -6.41 13.23 -45.00
CA LEU A 145 -5.44 12.84 -46.01
C LEU A 145 -6.06 11.87 -47.02
N TYR A 146 -6.84 10.90 -46.56
CA TYR A 146 -7.64 10.00 -47.40
C TYR A 146 -8.60 10.78 -48.31
N SER A 147 -9.38 11.72 -47.76
CA SER A 147 -10.28 12.58 -48.54
C SER A 147 -9.56 13.45 -49.57
N THR A 148 -8.29 13.78 -49.33
CA THR A 148 -7.47 14.58 -50.25
C THR A 148 -6.88 13.74 -51.39
N VAL A 149 -6.44 12.52 -51.09
CA VAL A 149 -5.74 11.64 -52.04
C VAL A 149 -6.72 10.87 -52.94
N THR A 150 -7.83 10.39 -52.40
CA THR A 150 -8.76 9.51 -53.14
C THR A 150 -9.39 10.06 -54.43
N PRO A 151 -9.66 11.36 -54.62
CA PRO A 151 -10.28 11.86 -55.85
C PRO A 151 -9.45 11.61 -57.12
N GLY A 152 -8.13 11.39 -56.99
CA GLY A 152 -7.23 11.15 -58.12
C GLY A 152 -6.96 9.68 -58.45
N LEU A 153 -7.51 8.74 -57.68
CA LEU A 153 -7.20 7.32 -57.76
C LEU A 153 -8.29 6.53 -58.50
N ASP A 154 -7.92 5.33 -58.96
CA ASP A 154 -8.90 4.42 -59.54
C ASP A 154 -9.82 3.79 -58.46
N LYS A 155 -10.94 3.22 -58.90
CA LYS A 155 -11.95 2.65 -57.99
C LYS A 155 -11.42 1.47 -57.17
N GLN A 156 -10.47 0.70 -57.70
CA GLN A 156 -9.90 -0.46 -57.02
C GLN A 156 -8.99 -0.01 -55.88
N GLU A 157 -8.09 0.92 -56.15
CA GLU A 157 -7.19 1.53 -55.17
C GLU A 157 -7.96 2.21 -54.03
N VAL A 158 -9.02 2.96 -54.37
CA VAL A 158 -9.91 3.57 -53.36
C VAL A 158 -10.57 2.50 -52.47
N GLY A 159 -10.99 1.37 -53.04
CA GLY A 159 -11.57 0.25 -52.29
C GLY A 159 -10.60 -0.40 -51.31
N GLU A 160 -9.34 -0.58 -51.72
CA GLU A 160 -8.26 -1.10 -50.88
C GLU A 160 -7.94 -0.14 -49.72
N LEU A 161 -7.79 1.15 -50.02
CA LEU A 161 -7.54 2.19 -49.01
C LEU A 161 -8.71 2.30 -48.03
N LEU A 162 -9.96 2.25 -48.50
CA LEU A 162 -11.14 2.27 -47.63
C LEU A 162 -11.15 1.08 -46.68
N THR A 163 -10.79 -0.11 -47.18
CA THR A 163 -10.72 -1.33 -46.35
C THR A 163 -9.66 -1.17 -45.26
N LEU A 164 -8.47 -0.67 -45.61
CA LEU A 164 -7.41 -0.41 -44.64
C LEU A 164 -7.80 0.68 -43.64
N MET A 165 -8.49 1.73 -44.07
CA MET A 165 -9.03 2.78 -43.19
C MET A 165 -10.02 2.20 -42.17
N LYS A 166 -10.93 1.33 -42.60
CA LYS A 166 -11.90 0.67 -41.70
C LYS A 166 -11.20 -0.15 -40.62
N VAL A 167 -10.19 -0.94 -41.00
CA VAL A 167 -9.39 -1.72 -40.04
C VAL A 167 -8.65 -0.80 -39.07
N THR A 168 -8.07 0.29 -39.57
CA THR A 168 -7.36 1.28 -38.74
C THR A 168 -8.31 1.92 -37.72
N ARG A 169 -9.48 2.40 -38.15
CA ARG A 169 -10.51 2.94 -37.25
C ARG A 169 -10.97 1.92 -36.21
N ALA A 170 -11.24 0.68 -36.64
CA ALA A 170 -11.65 -0.37 -35.72
C ALA A 170 -10.60 -0.63 -34.64
N SER A 171 -9.31 -0.61 -35.00
CA SER A 171 -8.22 -0.81 -34.04
C SER A 171 -8.19 0.27 -32.96
N ALA A 172 -8.39 1.55 -33.29
CA ALA A 172 -8.45 2.62 -32.30
C ALA A 172 -9.78 2.69 -31.55
N ALA A 173 -10.90 2.36 -32.20
CA ALA A 173 -12.22 2.32 -31.57
C ALA A 173 -12.25 1.35 -30.37
N MET A 174 -11.53 0.21 -30.48
CA MET A 174 -11.36 -0.71 -29.35
C MET A 174 -10.66 -0.06 -28.15
N LEU A 175 -9.66 0.80 -28.40
CA LEU A 175 -8.94 1.53 -27.36
C LEU A 175 -9.78 2.68 -26.80
N PHE A 176 -10.56 3.39 -27.63
CA PHE A 176 -11.49 4.41 -27.17
C PHE A 176 -12.56 3.83 -26.25
N LEU A 177 -13.13 2.68 -26.63
CA LEU A 177 -14.07 1.96 -25.77
C LEU A 177 -13.42 1.52 -24.45
N ALA A 178 -12.19 1.01 -24.50
CA ALA A 178 -11.46 0.63 -23.28
C ALA A 178 -11.21 1.84 -22.37
N TYR A 179 -10.94 3.02 -22.93
CA TYR A 179 -10.78 4.27 -22.19
C TYR A 179 -12.09 4.70 -21.51
N GLU A 180 -13.22 4.66 -22.25
CA GLU A 180 -14.55 4.98 -21.73
C GLU A 180 -15.00 4.03 -20.61
N GLN A 181 -14.57 2.76 -20.67
CA GLN A 181 -14.82 1.75 -19.64
C GLN A 181 -13.83 1.83 -18.46
N GLU A 182 -13.00 2.87 -18.39
CA GLU A 182 -11.93 3.05 -17.40
C GLU A 182 -10.89 1.92 -17.36
N ASN A 183 -10.84 1.09 -18.40
CA ASN A 183 -9.84 0.04 -18.56
C ASN A 183 -8.56 0.61 -19.17
N TYR A 184 -7.92 1.52 -18.43
CA TYR A 184 -6.73 2.25 -18.88
C TYR A 184 -5.55 1.32 -19.20
N LYS A 185 -5.46 0.18 -18.53
CA LYS A 185 -4.43 -0.83 -18.81
C LYS A 185 -4.58 -1.39 -20.23
N ALA A 186 -5.79 -1.71 -20.67
CA ALA A 186 -6.03 -2.19 -22.03
C ALA A 186 -5.71 -1.12 -23.10
N VAL A 187 -5.90 0.17 -22.79
CA VAL A 187 -5.52 1.27 -23.68
C VAL A 187 -4.00 1.29 -23.88
N VAL A 188 -3.24 1.27 -22.79
CA VAL A 188 -1.77 1.31 -22.82
C VAL A 188 -1.19 0.05 -23.46
N ASP A 189 -1.71 -1.13 -23.09
CA ASP A 189 -1.23 -2.41 -23.65
C ASP A 189 -1.57 -2.54 -25.15
N GLY A 190 -2.69 -1.96 -25.60
CA GLY A 190 -3.13 -1.98 -27.01
C GLY A 190 -2.50 -0.92 -27.91
N GLU A 191 -1.87 0.12 -27.34
CA GLU A 191 -1.27 1.24 -28.07
C GLU A 191 -0.36 0.82 -29.23
N PRO A 192 0.59 -0.13 -29.08
CA PRO A 192 1.52 -0.47 -30.16
C PRO A 192 0.82 -1.02 -31.41
N ALA A 193 -0.25 -1.80 -31.23
CA ALA A 193 -1.00 -2.37 -32.33
C ALA A 193 -1.80 -1.30 -33.09
N ALA A 194 -2.45 -0.38 -32.37
CA ALA A 194 -3.17 0.74 -32.97
C ALA A 194 -2.22 1.68 -33.73
N ARG A 195 -1.06 2.01 -33.14
CA ARG A 195 -0.02 2.80 -33.81
C ARG A 195 0.50 2.13 -35.07
N ALA A 196 0.70 0.80 -35.06
CA ALA A 196 1.13 0.07 -36.24
C ALA A 196 0.08 0.11 -37.37
N ALA A 197 -1.21 -0.01 -37.04
CA ALA A 197 -2.29 0.12 -38.03
C ALA A 197 -2.32 1.53 -38.64
N ILE A 198 -2.23 2.57 -37.81
CA ILE A 198 -2.17 3.98 -38.26
C ILE A 198 -0.95 4.23 -39.14
N ALA A 199 0.24 3.75 -38.75
CA ALA A 199 1.47 3.90 -39.53
C ALA A 199 1.36 3.21 -40.90
N ARG A 200 0.76 2.01 -40.94
CA ARG A 200 0.51 1.28 -42.20
C ARG A 200 -0.47 2.01 -43.10
N MET A 201 -1.53 2.61 -42.55
CA MET A 201 -2.48 3.40 -43.32
C MET A 201 -1.82 4.68 -43.85
N ARG A 202 -1.04 5.37 -43.02
CA ARG A 202 -0.31 6.58 -43.42
C ARG A 202 0.63 6.29 -44.59
N SER A 203 1.46 5.25 -44.49
CA SER A 203 2.42 4.93 -45.55
C SER A 203 1.72 4.58 -46.87
N ARG A 204 0.56 3.91 -46.81
CA ARG A 204 -0.23 3.59 -47.99
C ARG A 204 -0.85 4.82 -48.64
N LEU A 205 -1.33 5.78 -47.84
CA LEU A 205 -1.85 7.02 -48.36
C LEU A 205 -0.75 7.92 -48.94
N GLU A 206 0.42 7.98 -48.30
CA GLU A 206 1.56 8.75 -48.79
C GLU A 206 2.13 8.17 -50.10
N ALA A 207 2.11 6.85 -50.26
CA ALA A 207 2.51 6.20 -51.51
C ALA A 207 1.51 6.41 -52.66
N ALA A 208 0.26 6.75 -52.35
CA ALA A 208 -0.79 7.01 -53.32
C ALA A 208 -0.99 8.51 -53.62
N ARG A 209 -0.20 9.38 -52.97
CA ARG A 209 -0.22 10.83 -53.17
C ARG A 209 0.66 11.23 -54.35
#